data_AF-A0A7C5G962-F1
#
_entry.id   AF-A0A7C5G962-F1
#
_cell.length_a   1.000
_cell.length_b   1.000
_cell.length_c   1.000
_cell.angle_alpha   90.00
_cell.angle_beta   90.00
_cell.angle_gamma   90.00
#
_symmetry.space_group_name_H-M   'P 1'
#
loop_
_entity.id
_entity.type
_entity.pdbx_description
1 polymer ?
#
loop_
_entity_poly.entity_id
_entity_poly.type
_entity_poly.pdbx_seq_one_letter_code
_entity_poly.pdbx_strand_id
1 'polypeptide(L)'
;MRGRLLASSCEACVQACPAEAITLAADDPELNPDLCSLCGGCVAACPEHVFALELPALRWADGKARFSPCPDHALSQAPLYLAPVQSLGMGELAVLWLQGVRDLEVAPGRCDDHLTPPLQEVAGRIKRFNALARARGLPGFTLSRATPAQARAWRDQADQP
;
A
#
# COMPACT_ATOMS: atom_id res chain seq x y z
N MET A 1 23.71 3.61 10.93
CA MET A 1 23.69 2.73 12.12
C MET A 1 22.23 2.40 12.41
N ARG A 2 21.84 1.13 12.37
CA ARG A 2 20.55 0.65 12.90
C ARG A 2 20.78 0.33 14.38
N GLY A 3 20.37 1.23 15.27
CA GLY A 3 20.48 1.02 16.71
C GLY A 3 19.27 0.22 17.20
N ARG A 4 19.46 -1.05 17.56
CA ARG A 4 18.40 -1.87 18.16
C ARG A 4 18.28 -1.49 19.64
N LEU A 5 17.14 -0.94 20.04
CA LEU A 5 16.81 -0.80 21.46
C LEU A 5 16.43 -2.19 21.98
N LEU A 6 17.25 -2.77 22.87
CA LEU A 6 17.07 -4.10 23.45
C LEU A 6 15.75 -4.29 24.24
N ALA A 7 14.94 -3.24 24.38
CA ALA A 7 13.68 -3.21 25.12
C ALA A 7 12.44 -3.00 24.24
N SER A 8 12.57 -2.95 22.90
CA SER A 8 11.42 -2.76 22.01
C SER A 8 10.92 -4.09 21.44
N SER A 9 9.88 -4.66 22.05
CA SER A 9 9.07 -5.75 21.48
C SER A 9 8.08 -5.17 20.46
N CYS A 10 8.56 -4.74 19.29
CA CYS A 10 7.69 -4.16 18.26
C CYS A 10 6.87 -5.27 17.58
N GLU A 11 5.56 -5.27 17.79
CA GLU A 11 4.63 -6.26 17.21
C GLU A 11 3.72 -5.66 16.12
N ALA A 12 4.06 -4.48 15.61
CA ALA A 12 3.22 -3.74 14.67
C ALA A 12 2.84 -4.55 13.41
N CYS A 13 3.74 -5.42 12.94
CA CYS A 13 3.48 -6.28 11.78
C CYS A 13 2.48 -7.40 12.10
N VAL A 14 2.54 -7.99 13.30
CA VAL A 14 1.59 -9.00 13.79
C VAL A 14 0.20 -8.36 13.90
N GLN A 15 0.11 -7.21 14.55
CA GLN A 15 -1.15 -6.47 14.72
C GLN A 15 -1.76 -6.00 13.40
N ALA A 16 -0.93 -5.71 12.39
CA ALA A 16 -1.37 -5.27 11.08
C ALA A 16 -1.72 -6.43 10.13
N CYS A 17 -1.51 -7.70 10.52
CA CYS A 17 -1.77 -8.85 9.67
C CYS A 17 -3.20 -9.38 9.88
N PRO A 18 -4.16 -9.13 8.96
CA PRO A 18 -5.53 -9.59 9.11
C PRO A 18 -5.70 -11.11 8.93
N ALA A 19 -4.70 -11.78 8.35
CA ALA A 19 -4.71 -13.22 8.12
C ALA A 19 -3.94 -14.00 9.21
N GLU A 20 -3.44 -13.30 10.24
CA GLU A 20 -2.66 -13.90 11.34
C GLU A 20 -1.46 -14.73 10.83
N ALA A 21 -0.90 -14.33 9.68
CA ALA A 21 0.18 -15.03 9.01
C ALA A 21 1.57 -14.71 9.60
N ILE A 22 1.68 -13.81 10.59
CA ILE A 22 2.95 -13.35 11.14
C ILE A 22 3.03 -13.65 12.64
N THR A 23 4.13 -14.26 13.07
CA THR A 23 4.48 -14.50 14.48
C THR A 23 5.82 -13.87 14.81
N LEU A 24 6.14 -13.72 16.10
CA LEU A 24 7.46 -13.27 16.57
C LEU A 24 8.17 -14.42 17.27
N ALA A 25 9.26 -14.92 16.67
CA ALA A 25 10.15 -15.89 17.29
C ALA A 25 11.44 -15.17 17.70
N ALA A 26 11.73 -15.08 19.00
CA ALA A 26 12.91 -14.37 19.52
C ALA A 26 13.07 -12.93 18.99
N ASP A 27 11.94 -12.21 18.87
CA ASP A 27 11.84 -10.85 18.32
C ASP A 27 12.19 -10.70 16.83
N ASP A 28 12.22 -11.80 16.06
CA ASP A 28 12.28 -11.80 14.60
C ASP A 28 10.93 -12.23 14.03
N PRO A 29 10.35 -11.48 13.07
CA PRO A 29 9.08 -11.87 12.48
C PRO A 29 9.21 -13.07 11.54
N GLU A 30 8.40 -14.09 11.78
CA GLU A 30 8.24 -15.24 10.89
C GLU A 30 6.92 -15.11 10.11
N LEU A 31 6.96 -15.33 8.79
CA LEU A 31 5.79 -15.27 7.91
C LEU A 31 5.40 -16.68 7.46
N ASN A 32 4.14 -17.06 7.70
CA ASN A 32 3.52 -18.25 7.13
C ASN A 32 2.96 -17.92 5.72
N PRO A 33 3.56 -18.42 4.63
CA PRO A 33 3.12 -18.10 3.28
C PRO A 33 1.75 -18.67 2.94
N ASP A 34 1.35 -19.80 3.55
CA ASP A 34 0.07 -20.45 3.26
C ASP A 34 -1.14 -19.67 3.79
N LEU A 35 -0.92 -18.79 4.78
CA LEU A 35 -1.92 -17.87 5.32
C LEU A 35 -1.82 -16.46 4.72
N CYS A 36 -0.71 -16.13 4.07
CA CYS A 36 -0.44 -14.78 3.61
C CYS A 36 -1.33 -14.41 2.42
N SER A 37 -2.25 -13.46 2.62
CA SER A 37 -3.10 -12.91 1.55
C SER A 37 -2.41 -11.83 0.71
N LEU A 38 -1.10 -11.60 0.91
CA LEU A 38 -0.32 -10.55 0.23
C LEU A 38 -0.96 -9.15 0.37
N CYS A 39 -1.57 -8.90 1.52
CA CYS A 39 -2.29 -7.68 1.79
C CYS A 39 -1.36 -6.46 1.92
N GLY A 40 -0.12 -6.63 2.39
CA GLY A 40 0.84 -5.52 2.54
C GLY A 40 0.66 -4.66 3.79
N GLY A 41 -0.25 -5.02 4.71
CA GLY A 41 -0.40 -4.31 5.98
C GLY A 41 0.88 -4.29 6.81
N CYS A 42 1.64 -5.39 6.81
CA CYS A 42 2.94 -5.49 7.48
C CYS A 42 4.00 -4.55 6.90
N VAL A 43 4.02 -4.34 5.57
CA VAL A 43 4.92 -3.38 4.90
C VAL A 43 4.65 -1.99 5.43
N ALA A 44 3.39 -1.59 5.42
CA ALA A 44 3.01 -0.22 5.77
C ALA A 44 3.07 0.07 7.28
N ALA A 45 3.03 -0.97 8.12
CA ALA A 45 3.12 -0.88 9.57
C ALA A 45 4.56 -0.94 10.11
N CYS A 46 5.50 -1.53 9.37
CA CYS A 46 6.87 -1.73 9.83
C CYS A 46 7.72 -0.45 9.68
N PRO A 47 8.13 0.21 10.77
CA PRO A 47 8.98 1.41 10.68
C PRO A 47 10.40 1.12 10.18
N GLU A 48 10.87 -0.13 10.38
CA GLU A 48 12.20 -0.59 9.97
C GLU A 48 12.22 -1.10 8.52
N HIS A 49 11.07 -1.15 7.85
CA HIS A 49 10.89 -1.62 6.47
C HIS A 49 11.50 -3.01 6.21
N VAL A 50 11.27 -3.97 7.12
CA VAL A 50 11.78 -5.34 6.97
C VAL A 50 10.95 -6.20 6.00
N PHE A 51 9.72 -5.78 5.71
CA PHE A 51 8.85 -6.42 4.72
C PHE A 51 8.81 -5.62 3.43
N ALA A 52 8.73 -6.31 2.30
CA ALA A 52 8.43 -5.75 1.00
C ALA A 52 7.41 -6.64 0.28
N LEU A 53 6.57 -6.02 -0.56
CA LEU A 53 5.75 -6.76 -1.52
C LEU A 53 6.45 -6.70 -2.87
N GLU A 54 6.85 -7.87 -3.38
CA GLU A 54 7.30 -8.02 -4.76
C GLU A 54 6.08 -8.05 -5.68
N LEU A 55 5.57 -6.86 -5.98
CA LEU A 55 4.52 -6.68 -6.98
C LEU A 55 5.17 -6.32 -8.31
N PRO A 56 4.62 -6.76 -9.45
CA PRO A 56 5.04 -6.28 -10.75
C PRO A 56 5.06 -4.76 -10.73
N ALA A 57 6.15 -4.18 -11.23
CA ALA A 57 6.54 -2.80 -10.96
C ALA A 57 5.33 -1.87 -10.95
N LEU A 58 5.08 -1.25 -9.79
CA LEU A 58 4.09 -0.20 -9.60
C LEU A 58 4.08 0.69 -10.85
N ARG A 59 3.01 0.63 -11.63
CA ARG A 59 2.89 1.44 -12.84
C ARG A 59 2.35 2.80 -12.43
N TRP A 60 3.22 3.80 -12.43
CA TRP A 60 2.82 5.21 -12.39
C TRP A 60 3.24 5.89 -13.67
N ALA A 61 2.35 6.74 -14.19
CA ALA A 61 2.55 7.54 -15.39
C ALA A 61 1.78 8.85 -15.24
N ASP A 62 2.27 9.91 -15.89
CA ASP A 62 1.59 11.22 -15.91
C ASP A 62 1.27 11.78 -14.51
N GLY A 63 2.14 11.51 -13.53
CA GLY A 63 1.95 11.94 -12.14
C GLY A 63 0.88 11.16 -11.37
N LYS A 64 0.39 10.03 -11.90
CA LYS A 64 -0.66 9.22 -11.29
C LYS A 64 -0.17 7.82 -10.94
N ALA A 65 -0.50 7.35 -9.74
CA ALA A 65 -0.29 5.97 -9.32
C ALA A 65 -1.64 5.32 -9.02
N ARG A 66 -1.83 4.09 -9.51
CA ARG A 66 -3.09 3.36 -9.42
C ARG A 66 -2.96 2.20 -8.43
N PHE A 67 -3.98 1.98 -7.61
CA PHE A 67 -3.98 0.98 -6.54
C PHE A 67 -5.26 0.15 -6.53
N SER A 68 -5.14 -1.10 -6.09
CA SER A 68 -6.29 -1.96 -5.82
C SER A 68 -6.74 -1.76 -4.37
N PRO A 69 -8.05 -1.70 -4.09
CA PRO A 69 -8.55 -1.73 -2.73
C PRO A 69 -8.44 -3.10 -2.07
N CYS A 70 -8.22 -4.17 -2.85
CA CYS A 70 -8.21 -5.56 -2.37
C CYS A 70 -6.97 -6.32 -2.89
N PRO A 71 -6.26 -7.08 -2.04
CA PRO A 71 -5.08 -7.83 -2.46
C PRO A 71 -5.39 -8.99 -3.41
N ASP A 72 -6.56 -9.62 -3.28
CA ASP A 72 -7.00 -10.65 -4.24
C ASP A 72 -7.12 -10.07 -5.65
N HIS A 73 -7.58 -8.81 -5.76
CA HIS A 73 -7.63 -8.09 -7.03
C HIS A 73 -6.26 -7.60 -7.50
N ALA A 74 -5.31 -7.35 -6.59
CA ALA A 74 -3.94 -6.94 -6.94
C ALA A 74 -3.18 -8.04 -7.69
N LEU A 75 -3.54 -9.30 -7.46
CA LEU A 75 -2.80 -10.46 -7.97
C LEU A 75 -3.54 -11.26 -9.05
N SER A 76 -4.87 -11.14 -9.13
CA SER A 76 -5.69 -11.97 -10.02
C SER A 76 -5.99 -11.37 -11.39
N GLN A 77 -5.73 -10.08 -11.63
CA GLN A 77 -6.11 -9.41 -12.89
C GLN A 77 -4.88 -8.94 -13.68
N ALA A 78 -4.40 -9.79 -14.60
CA ALA A 78 -3.54 -9.33 -15.68
C ALA A 78 -4.32 -8.40 -16.64
N PRO A 79 -3.71 -7.32 -17.19
CA PRO A 79 -2.31 -6.87 -17.07
C PRO A 79 -2.04 -5.81 -15.97
N LEU A 80 -3.03 -5.34 -15.19
CA LEU A 80 -2.74 -4.43 -14.07
C LEU A 80 -2.60 -5.16 -12.75
N TYR A 81 -1.34 -5.41 -12.42
CA TYR A 81 -0.93 -5.54 -11.04
C TYR A 81 -0.99 -4.17 -10.38
N LEU A 82 -2.15 -3.81 -9.83
CA LEU A 82 -2.27 -2.65 -8.95
C LEU A 82 -1.84 -3.07 -7.55
N ALA A 83 -0.92 -2.34 -6.92
CA ALA A 83 -0.57 -2.65 -5.54
C ALA A 83 -1.78 -2.49 -4.60
N PRO A 84 -1.87 -3.31 -3.53
CA PRO A 84 -2.86 -3.10 -2.49
C PRO A 84 -2.68 -1.70 -1.88
N VAL A 85 -3.74 -0.90 -1.86
CA VAL A 85 -3.68 0.48 -1.35
C VAL A 85 -3.17 0.52 0.10
N GLN A 86 -3.44 -0.52 0.88
CA GLN A 86 -3.04 -0.67 2.27
C GLN A 86 -1.54 -0.87 2.50
N SER A 87 -0.77 -1.19 1.45
CA SER A 87 0.70 -1.23 1.54
C SER A 87 1.32 0.17 1.53
N LEU A 88 0.54 1.23 1.29
CA LEU A 88 1.03 2.60 1.30
C LEU A 88 1.32 3.09 2.72
N GLY A 89 2.57 2.91 3.15
CA GLY A 89 3.15 3.54 4.32
C GLY A 89 3.66 4.97 4.02
N MET A 90 4.23 5.61 5.04
CA MET A 90 4.83 6.95 4.88
C MET A 90 6.07 6.91 3.96
N GLY A 91 6.83 5.81 3.98
CA GLY A 91 7.98 5.59 3.10
C GLY A 91 7.56 5.49 1.64
N GLU A 92 6.57 4.65 1.33
CA GLU A 92 6.04 4.48 -0.04
C GLU A 92 5.45 5.79 -0.58
N LEU A 93 4.70 6.52 0.25
CA LEU A 93 4.19 7.85 -0.11
C LEU A 93 5.34 8.82 -0.42
N ALA A 94 6.42 8.81 0.37
CA ALA A 94 7.58 9.64 0.10
C ALA A 94 8.27 9.26 -1.23
N VAL A 95 8.43 7.96 -1.50
CA VAL A 95 9.02 7.47 -2.76
C VAL A 95 8.17 7.91 -3.95
N LEU A 96 6.87 7.66 -3.94
CA LEU A 96 5.95 8.07 -5.01
C LEU A 96 6.01 9.59 -5.24
N TRP A 97 6.05 10.37 -4.15
CA TRP A 97 6.14 11.82 -4.25
C TRP A 97 7.46 12.26 -4.91
N LEU A 98 8.58 11.65 -4.54
CA LEU A 98 9.88 11.93 -5.16
C LEU A 98 9.92 11.53 -6.64
N GLN A 99 9.16 10.51 -7.04
CA GLN A 99 8.99 10.08 -8.43
C GLN A 99 7.99 10.96 -9.23
N GLY A 100 7.52 12.06 -8.65
CA GLY A 100 6.63 13.01 -9.33
C GLY A 100 5.14 12.66 -9.29
N VAL A 101 4.75 11.59 -8.57
CA VAL A 101 3.35 11.23 -8.40
C VAL A 101 2.64 12.22 -7.49
N ARG A 102 1.48 12.71 -7.91
CA ARG A 102 0.63 13.63 -7.15
C ARG A 102 -0.81 13.14 -7.03
N ASP A 103 -1.26 12.26 -7.92
CA ASP A 103 -2.60 11.69 -7.87
C ASP A 103 -2.55 10.20 -7.55
N LEU A 104 -3.21 9.81 -6.45
CA LEU A 104 -3.39 8.42 -6.07
C LEU A 104 -4.81 8.00 -6.45
N GLU A 105 -4.93 7.07 -7.39
CA GLU A 105 -6.21 6.59 -7.90
C GLU A 105 -6.46 5.16 -7.42
N VAL A 106 -7.60 4.92 -6.76
CA VAL A 106 -7.93 3.59 -6.25
C VAL A 106 -9.07 3.01 -7.08
N ALA A 107 -8.87 1.79 -7.59
CA ALA A 107 -9.90 1.05 -8.29
C ALA A 107 -11.15 0.87 -7.41
N PRO A 108 -12.35 0.77 -7.99
CA PRO A 108 -13.55 0.46 -7.21
C PRO A 108 -13.45 -0.96 -6.63
N GLY A 109 -13.82 -1.13 -5.36
CA GLY A 109 -13.97 -2.44 -4.74
C GLY A 109 -15.38 -2.97 -4.91
N ARG A 110 -15.55 -4.24 -5.29
CA ARG A 110 -16.82 -4.97 -5.23
C ARG A 110 -16.58 -6.40 -4.76
N CYS A 111 -16.34 -6.55 -3.47
CA CYS A 111 -16.61 -7.76 -2.69
C CYS A 111 -17.07 -7.24 -1.32
N ASP A 112 -18.20 -7.73 -0.84
CA ASP A 112 -18.98 -7.16 0.27
C ASP A 112 -18.13 -6.75 1.49
N ASP A 113 -18.03 -5.46 1.78
CA ASP A 113 -17.62 -4.77 3.03
C ASP A 113 -16.46 -5.26 3.94
N HIS A 114 -15.61 -6.20 3.54
CA HIS A 114 -14.52 -6.66 4.45
C HIS A 114 -13.29 -5.72 4.50
N LEU A 115 -13.22 -4.68 3.65
CA LEU A 115 -11.98 -3.88 3.42
C LEU A 115 -12.19 -2.34 3.33
N THR A 116 -13.32 -1.81 3.79
CA THR A 116 -13.53 -0.35 3.93
C THR A 116 -12.52 0.32 4.89
N PRO A 117 -12.10 -0.30 6.02
CA PRO A 117 -11.10 0.28 6.91
C PRO A 117 -9.72 0.54 6.26
N PRO A 118 -9.13 -0.38 5.47
CA PRO A 118 -7.87 -0.16 4.77
C PRO A 118 -7.78 1.16 3.98
N LEU A 119 -8.82 1.54 3.23
CA LEU A 119 -8.79 2.80 2.49
C LEU A 119 -8.84 4.03 3.42
N GLN A 120 -9.61 3.94 4.52
CA GLN A 120 -9.69 5.03 5.50
C GLN A 120 -8.36 5.23 6.23
N GLU A 121 -7.67 4.15 6.56
CA GLU A 121 -6.34 4.21 7.16
C GLU A 121 -5.32 4.85 6.23
N VAL A 122 -5.32 4.46 4.95
CA VAL A 122 -4.42 5.05 3.95
C VAL A 122 -4.75 6.53 3.73
N ALA A 123 -6.04 6.90 3.69
CA ALA A 123 -6.44 8.30 3.65
C ALA A 123 -5.93 9.08 4.88
N GLY A 124 -5.87 8.45 6.05
CA GLY A 124 -5.25 9.02 7.26
C GLY A 124 -3.74 9.28 7.08
N ARG A 125 -3.00 8.32 6.51
CA ARG A 125 -1.56 8.47 6.21
C ARG A 125 -1.31 9.56 5.16
N ILE A 126 -2.12 9.62 4.11
CA ILE A 126 -2.07 10.68 3.08
C ILE A 126 -2.34 12.05 3.72
N LYS A 127 -3.32 12.16 4.62
CA LYS A 127 -3.57 13.42 5.35
C LYS A 127 -2.35 13.87 6.16
N ARG A 128 -1.68 12.94 6.85
CA ARG A 128 -0.44 13.22 7.60
C ARG A 128 0.69 13.66 6.68
N PHE A 129 0.92 12.94 5.59
CA PHE A 129 1.90 13.32 4.56
C PHE A 129 1.63 14.73 4.02
N ASN A 130 0.39 15.00 3.62
CA ASN A 130 -0.01 16.30 3.06
C ASN A 130 0.16 17.44 4.07
N ALA A 131 -0.04 17.19 5.36
CA ALA A 131 0.23 18.18 6.40
C ALA A 131 1.74 18.51 6.48
N LEU A 132 2.60 17.49 6.42
CA LEU A 132 4.05 17.66 6.41
C LEU A 132 4.56 18.38 5.15
N ALA A 133 3.97 18.08 3.99
CA ALA A 133 4.28 18.75 2.73
C ALA A 133 3.88 20.23 2.76
N ARG A 134 2.64 20.53 3.18
CA ARG A 134 2.15 21.91 3.29
C ARG A 134 2.96 22.77 4.27
N ALA A 135 3.40 22.20 5.39
CA ALA A 135 4.27 22.89 6.34
C ALA A 135 5.63 23.33 5.74
N ARG A 136 5.98 22.80 4.56
CA ARG A 136 7.21 23.12 3.81
C ARG A 136 6.93 23.86 2.49
N GLY A 137 5.70 24.32 2.26
CA GLY A 137 5.32 24.96 1.00
C GLY A 137 5.30 23.99 -0.20
N LEU A 138 5.24 22.68 0.05
CA LEU A 138 5.24 21.64 -0.97
C LEU A 138 3.82 21.15 -1.29
N PRO A 139 3.55 20.70 -2.54
CA PRO A 139 2.29 20.09 -2.90
C PRO A 139 2.11 18.74 -2.19
N GLY A 140 0.87 18.43 -1.80
CA GLY A 140 0.49 17.12 -1.31
C GLY A 140 -0.04 16.22 -2.43
N PHE A 141 -0.52 15.04 -2.03
CA PHE A 141 -1.26 14.12 -2.88
C PHE A 141 -2.75 14.47 -2.95
N THR A 142 -3.38 14.14 -4.08
CA THR A 142 -4.81 13.91 -4.17
C THR A 142 -5.09 12.41 -4.05
N LEU A 143 -6.27 12.04 -3.52
CA LEU A 143 -6.75 10.66 -3.47
C LEU A 143 -8.13 10.63 -4.11
N SER A 144 -8.31 9.79 -5.12
CA SER A 144 -9.60 9.62 -5.80
C SER A 144 -9.96 8.14 -5.95
N ARG A 145 -11.26 7.85 -6.02
CA ARG A 145 -11.77 6.54 -6.41
C ARG A 145 -12.14 6.58 -7.88
N ALA A 146 -11.65 5.62 -8.64
CA ALA A 146 -12.02 5.46 -10.03
C ALA A 146 -13.42 4.84 -10.17
N THR A 147 -14.11 5.21 -11.23
CA THR A 147 -15.33 4.52 -11.66
C THR A 147 -14.98 3.14 -12.22
N PRO A 148 -15.94 2.18 -12.26
CA PRO A 148 -15.73 0.91 -12.93
C PRO A 148 -15.30 1.05 -14.39
N ALA A 149 -15.76 2.09 -15.09
CA ALA A 149 -15.34 2.36 -16.47
C ALA A 149 -13.87 2.80 -16.54
N GLN A 150 -13.42 3.69 -15.65
CA GLN A 150 -12.02 4.10 -15.56
C GLN A 150 -11.10 2.93 -15.22
N ALA A 151 -11.49 2.11 -14.23
CA ALA A 151 -10.70 0.93 -13.85
C ALA A 151 -10.61 -0.10 -14.98
N ARG A 152 -11.65 -0.25 -15.81
CA ARG A 152 -11.58 -1.07 -17.03
C ARG A 152 -10.61 -0.48 -18.06
N ALA A 153 -10.72 0.81 -18.33
CA ALA A 153 -9.83 1.50 -19.27
C ALA A 153 -8.35 1.43 -18.85
N TRP A 154 -8.07 1.38 -17.54
CA TRP A 154 -6.71 1.12 -17.06
C TRP A 154 -6.18 -0.21 -17.60
N ARG A 155 -7.01 -1.28 -17.57
CA ARG A 155 -6.69 -2.63 -18.10
C ARG A 155 -6.33 -2.58 -19.57
N ASP A 156 -7.20 -1.96 -20.35
CA ASP A 156 -7.00 -1.85 -21.79
C ASP A 156 -5.73 -1.03 -22.15
N GLN A 157 -5.29 -0.12 -21.28
CA GLN A 157 -4.05 0.64 -21.45
C GLN A 157 -2.79 -0.16 -21.08
N ALA A 158 -2.88 -1.09 -20.13
CA ALA A 158 -1.75 -1.92 -19.73
C ALA A 158 -1.54 -3.15 -20.63
N ASP A 159 -2.53 -3.49 -21.47
CA ASP A 159 -2.44 -4.52 -22.53
C ASP A 159 -1.81 -3.98 -23.83
N GLN A 160 -1.44 -2.69 -23.89
CA GLN A 160 -0.75 -2.10 -25.03
C GLN A 160 0.77 -2.23 -24.87
N PRO A 161 1.49 -2.74 -25.90
CA PRO A 161 2.93 -3.03 -25.82
C PRO A 161 3.82 -1.80 -25.67
#